data_AF-A0A6A7LT04-F1
#
_entry.id   AF-A0A6A7LT04-F1
#
_cell.length_a   1.000
_cell.length_b   1.000
_cell.length_c   1.000
_cell.angle_alpha   90.00
_cell.angle_beta   90.00
_cell.angle_gamma   90.00
#
_symmetry.space_group_name_H-M   'P 1'
#
loop_
_entity.id
_entity.type
_entity.pdbx_description
1 polymer ?
#
loop_
_entity_poly.entity_id
_entity_poly.type
_entity_poly.pdbx_seq_one_letter_code
_entity_poly.pdbx_strand_id
1 'polypeptide(L)'
;MALTPIRRLVTGVDAQGRSEVLWDGPPPGDHESEVPNKGHIDFWVWRETPLPLTVSDDPATWDDEFPGPAGGGHLRVVNWLARASDPSEIPPPTPMHAPEAHGARSWYRGGGNNFDRTPMHKTQSVDYGILLSGERTLVLDDCELEMVPGDIVVQVGAWHRWDSARIGCLMAFDMIGADFVDGPAGTAQGNDPVLQPKLDQQLPPGVKPQRRIVTIDHKPGKSSLVVDGPSPDVRVDPARPGFALQRMWVVDSAPAKIVYETLHLPHVLEPPANGSVLNVLTVPPDAAWQGQVGAAEVAAWFEGIGCPNASTFSPQSPHPYMQRTPTVDFCFVLEGQLVLVLDTEEVAVKAGEVVVQRGTNHAWSNRSDEPAVVAIASHDAR
;
A
#
# COMPACT_ATOMS: atom_id res chain seq x y z
N MET A 1 28.12 -1.16 1.08
CA MET A 1 27.24 -1.82 0.08
C MET A 1 25.89 -1.18 0.31
N ALA A 2 25.25 -0.60 -0.70
CA ALA A 2 23.99 0.11 -0.52
C ALA A 2 22.82 -0.87 -0.27
N LEU A 3 21.70 -0.35 0.23
CA LEU A 3 20.42 -1.08 0.28
C LEU A 3 20.10 -1.71 -1.08
N THR A 4 19.40 -2.84 -1.06
CA THR A 4 18.97 -3.51 -2.30
C THR A 4 18.16 -2.53 -3.15
N PRO A 5 18.62 -2.15 -4.35
CA PRO A 5 17.93 -1.17 -5.17
C PRO A 5 16.58 -1.71 -5.62
N ILE A 6 15.54 -0.89 -5.44
CA ILE A 6 14.20 -1.16 -5.97
C ILE A 6 13.98 -0.19 -7.12
N ARG A 7 13.48 -0.67 -8.27
CA ARG A 7 13.16 0.22 -9.38
C ARG A 7 11.88 1.00 -9.07
N ARG A 8 11.93 2.32 -9.23
CA ARG A 8 10.81 3.24 -9.10
C ARG A 8 10.56 3.91 -10.44
N LEU A 9 9.31 3.86 -10.90
CA LEU A 9 8.80 4.68 -11.99
C LEU A 9 8.01 5.85 -11.43
N VAL A 10 8.20 7.06 -11.96
CA VAL A 10 7.35 8.21 -11.64
C VAL A 10 6.72 8.71 -12.93
N THR A 11 5.40 8.75 -12.98
CA THR A 11 4.69 9.28 -14.16
C THR A 11 4.39 10.77 -14.01
N GLY A 12 4.10 11.41 -15.13
CA GLY A 12 3.57 12.76 -15.20
C GLY A 12 3.02 13.05 -16.59
N VAL A 13 2.92 14.32 -16.94
CA VAL A 13 2.42 14.74 -18.26
C VAL A 13 3.44 15.56 -19.01
N ASP A 14 3.53 15.33 -20.32
CA ASP A 14 4.35 16.10 -21.24
C ASP A 14 3.78 17.52 -21.45
N ALA A 15 4.48 18.33 -22.24
CA ALA A 15 4.05 19.69 -22.57
C ALA A 15 2.71 19.77 -23.34
N GLN A 16 2.21 18.65 -23.86
CA GLN A 16 0.92 18.51 -24.54
C GLN A 16 -0.17 17.92 -23.62
N GLY A 17 0.14 17.63 -22.36
CA GLY A 17 -0.77 17.04 -21.40
C GLY A 17 -0.97 15.53 -21.56
N ARG A 18 -0.10 14.85 -22.32
CA ARG A 18 -0.12 13.39 -22.50
C ARG A 18 0.73 12.73 -21.43
N SER A 19 0.28 11.60 -20.93
CA SER A 19 0.99 10.84 -19.90
C SER A 19 2.30 10.25 -20.40
N GLU A 20 3.36 10.38 -19.59
CA GLU A 20 4.72 9.89 -19.84
C GLU A 20 5.43 9.47 -18.56
N VAL A 21 6.58 8.80 -18.69
CA VAL A 21 7.49 8.51 -17.58
C VAL A 21 8.46 9.68 -17.39
N LEU A 22 8.44 10.28 -16.20
CA LEU A 22 9.36 11.36 -15.81
C LEU A 22 10.63 10.83 -15.15
N TRP A 23 10.57 9.65 -14.52
CA TRP A 23 11.69 9.02 -13.85
C TRP A 23 11.61 7.49 -13.97
N ASP A 24 12.73 6.87 -14.29
CA ASP A 24 12.91 5.41 -14.27
C ASP A 24 14.29 5.07 -13.70
N GLY A 25 14.30 4.52 -12.48
CA GLY A 25 15.54 4.15 -11.81
C GLY A 25 15.34 3.89 -10.32
N PRO A 26 16.41 3.68 -9.55
CA PRO A 26 16.30 3.62 -8.09
C PRO A 26 15.77 4.94 -7.51
N PRO A 27 14.99 4.92 -6.41
CA PRO A 27 14.64 6.14 -5.68
C PRO A 27 15.90 6.83 -5.13
N PRO A 28 15.90 8.16 -5.08
CA PRO A 28 17.02 8.92 -4.51
C PRO A 28 17.00 9.02 -2.97
N GLY A 29 15.92 8.58 -2.31
CA GLY A 29 15.75 8.66 -0.85
C GLY A 29 16.27 7.43 -0.11
N ASP A 30 17.54 7.07 -0.25
CA ASP A 30 18.11 5.92 0.47
C ASP A 30 18.63 6.29 1.87
N HIS A 31 18.18 5.56 2.89
CA HIS A 31 18.54 5.79 4.29
C HIS A 31 19.09 4.50 4.90
N GLU A 32 20.32 4.15 4.52
CA GLU A 32 21.04 3.03 5.13
C GLU A 32 21.44 3.36 6.57
N SER A 33 21.23 2.40 7.48
CA SER A 33 21.66 2.52 8.86
C SER A 33 23.16 2.22 9.01
N GLU A 34 23.70 2.36 10.22
CA GLU A 34 25.08 1.94 10.51
C GLU A 34 25.28 0.42 10.33
N VAL A 35 24.20 -0.37 10.33
CA VAL A 35 24.22 -1.79 10.01
C VAL A 35 24.05 -1.97 8.49
N PRO A 36 25.03 -2.57 7.78
CA PRO A 36 24.95 -2.75 6.34
C PRO A 36 23.70 -3.49 5.89
N ASN A 37 23.11 -3.05 4.77
CA ASN A 37 21.89 -3.59 4.17
C ASN A 37 20.65 -3.53 5.08
N LYS A 38 20.67 -2.73 6.15
CA LYS A 38 19.50 -2.42 6.98
C LYS A 38 19.18 -0.95 6.84
N GLY A 39 17.92 -0.61 6.63
CA GLY A 39 17.50 0.77 6.44
C GLY A 39 16.14 0.87 5.77
N HIS A 40 15.87 2.03 5.18
CA HIS A 40 14.67 2.24 4.39
C HIS A 40 14.98 3.07 3.15
N ILE A 41 14.08 2.97 2.16
CA ILE A 41 14.11 3.78 0.95
C ILE A 41 12.77 4.50 0.85
N ASP A 42 12.82 5.82 0.77
CA ASP A 42 11.66 6.67 0.62
C ASP A 42 11.32 6.80 -0.86
N PHE A 43 10.04 6.57 -1.20
CA PHE A 43 9.55 6.62 -2.57
C PHE A 43 8.78 7.89 -2.85
N TRP A 44 8.04 8.37 -1.85
CA TRP A 44 7.26 9.60 -1.92
C TRP A 44 6.87 10.11 -0.53
N VAL A 45 7.04 11.40 -0.28
CA VAL A 45 6.56 12.11 0.92
C VAL A 45 5.55 13.17 0.50
N TRP A 46 4.48 13.37 1.26
CA TRP A 46 3.55 14.47 1.03
C TRP A 46 3.15 15.15 2.34
N ARG A 47 3.03 16.48 2.30
CA ARG A 47 2.77 17.31 3.50
C ARG A 47 1.32 17.76 3.64
N GLU A 48 0.58 17.69 2.53
CA GLU A 48 -0.82 18.10 2.46
C GLU A 48 -1.64 17.06 1.69
N THR A 49 -2.88 16.87 2.14
CA THR A 49 -3.90 16.08 1.46
C THR A 49 -5.06 17.03 1.10
N PRO A 50 -5.54 17.04 -0.16
CA PRO A 50 -5.15 16.18 -1.28
C PRO A 50 -3.72 16.47 -1.79
N LEU A 51 -3.07 15.43 -2.32
CA LEU A 51 -1.69 15.51 -2.78
C LEU A 51 -1.57 16.42 -4.02
N PRO A 52 -0.51 17.23 -4.14
CA PRO A 52 -0.28 17.98 -5.36
C PRO A 52 0.11 17.03 -6.51
N LEU A 53 -0.60 17.09 -7.63
CA LEU A 53 -0.25 16.34 -8.83
C LEU A 53 1.06 16.82 -9.45
N THR A 54 1.41 18.09 -9.26
CA THR A 54 2.65 18.71 -9.75
C THR A 54 3.55 19.13 -8.59
N VAL A 55 4.79 18.64 -8.59
CA VAL A 55 5.84 18.99 -7.63
C VAL A 55 7.06 19.54 -8.35
N SER A 56 7.78 20.48 -7.72
CA SER A 56 8.97 21.16 -8.28
C SER A 56 10.25 20.33 -8.22
N ASP A 57 10.29 19.39 -7.29
CA ASP A 57 11.41 18.57 -6.89
C ASP A 57 10.90 17.20 -6.46
N ASP A 58 11.79 16.21 -6.36
CA ASP A 58 11.41 14.82 -6.07
C ASP A 58 11.13 14.64 -4.57
N PRO A 59 9.88 14.38 -4.14
CA PRO A 59 9.54 14.30 -2.72
C PRO A 59 10.18 13.12 -1.99
N ALA A 60 10.78 12.16 -2.70
CA ALA A 60 11.62 11.14 -2.07
C ALA A 60 12.93 11.69 -1.51
N THR A 61 13.31 12.92 -1.85
CA THR A 61 14.55 13.57 -1.38
C THR A 61 14.35 14.48 -0.18
N TRP A 62 13.10 14.63 0.27
CA TRP A 62 12.77 15.47 1.41
C TRP A 62 13.28 14.87 2.73
N ASP A 63 13.42 15.73 3.75
CA ASP A 63 13.87 15.30 5.07
C ASP A 63 13.01 14.16 5.63
N ASP A 64 13.67 13.15 6.19
CA ASP A 64 13.02 12.01 6.83
C ASP A 64 12.23 12.48 8.07
N GLU A 65 10.90 12.41 7.96
CA GLU A 65 9.96 12.63 9.05
C GLU A 65 9.28 11.32 9.40
N PHE A 66 9.29 10.95 10.68
CA PHE A 66 8.63 9.75 11.17
C PHE A 66 7.47 10.11 12.13
N PRO A 67 6.24 9.59 11.92
CA PRO A 67 5.79 8.64 10.89
C PRO A 67 5.42 9.26 9.53
N GLY A 68 5.94 10.45 9.23
CA GLY A 68 5.63 11.26 8.05
C GLY A 68 5.24 12.69 8.46
N PRO A 69 4.77 13.52 7.53
CA PRO A 69 4.13 14.80 7.84
C PRO A 69 2.71 14.63 8.42
N ALA A 70 2.28 15.51 9.33
CA ALA A 70 0.98 15.38 9.99
C ALA A 70 -0.23 15.65 9.07
N GLY A 71 -0.07 16.54 8.08
CA GLY A 71 -1.11 16.86 7.10
C GLY A 71 -1.11 15.97 5.86
N GLY A 72 -0.26 14.94 5.84
CA GLY A 72 -0.09 14.06 4.71
C GLY A 72 0.42 12.69 5.14
N GLY A 73 1.58 12.28 4.63
CA GLY A 73 2.10 10.96 4.88
C GLY A 73 3.35 10.63 4.07
N HIS A 74 3.67 9.34 4.05
CA HIS A 74 4.92 8.84 3.54
C HIS A 74 4.78 7.40 3.00
N LEU A 75 5.14 7.18 1.73
CA LEU A 75 5.50 5.88 1.21
C LEU A 75 7.00 5.55 1.32
N ARG A 76 7.32 4.45 2.03
CA ARG A 76 8.68 3.89 2.08
C ARG A 76 8.71 2.38 2.01
N VAL A 77 9.85 1.82 1.63
CA VAL A 77 10.15 0.39 1.77
C VAL A 77 11.26 0.20 2.79
N VAL A 78 11.00 -0.62 3.79
CA VAL A 78 11.94 -0.91 4.86
C VAL A 78 12.59 -2.27 4.62
N ASN A 79 13.92 -2.31 4.70
CA ASN A 79 14.72 -3.52 4.59
C ASN A 79 15.21 -3.93 5.98
N TRP A 80 14.73 -5.08 6.45
CA TRP A 80 15.11 -5.64 7.74
C TRP A 80 15.83 -6.98 7.57
N LEU A 81 16.86 -7.16 8.38
CA LEU A 81 17.75 -8.31 8.28
C LEU A 81 17.15 -9.55 8.94
N ALA A 82 17.61 -10.70 8.45
CA ALA A 82 17.48 -11.96 9.17
C ALA A 82 18.39 -11.95 10.41
N ARG A 83 18.22 -12.95 11.27
CA ARG A 83 19.20 -13.26 12.31
C ARG A 83 20.55 -13.51 11.65
N ALA A 84 21.58 -12.80 12.12
CA ALA A 84 22.96 -13.07 11.70
C ALA A 84 23.31 -14.54 11.95
N SER A 85 24.21 -15.10 11.14
CA SER A 85 24.72 -16.46 11.33
C SER A 85 25.41 -16.64 12.69
N ASP A 86 25.89 -15.56 13.29
CA ASP A 86 26.41 -15.51 14.65
C ASP A 86 25.43 -14.78 15.60
N PRO A 87 24.70 -15.52 16.47
CA PRO A 87 23.82 -14.92 17.47
C PRO A 87 24.51 -14.00 18.47
N SER A 88 25.83 -14.06 18.62
CA SER A 88 26.60 -13.18 19.52
C SER A 88 26.75 -11.76 18.99
N GLU A 89 26.54 -11.55 17.68
CA GLU A 89 26.53 -10.24 17.04
C GLU A 89 25.18 -9.50 17.21
N ILE A 90 24.16 -10.19 17.76
CA ILE A 90 22.81 -9.66 17.89
C ILE A 90 22.60 -9.13 19.30
N PRO A 91 22.35 -7.82 19.47
CA PRO A 91 22.06 -7.27 20.78
C PRO A 91 20.81 -7.91 21.40
N PRO A 92 20.80 -8.12 22.74
CA PRO A 92 19.60 -8.58 23.41
C PRO A 92 18.48 -7.53 23.28
N PRO A 93 17.20 -7.96 23.20
CA PRO A 93 16.08 -7.02 23.20
C PRO A 93 16.04 -6.18 24.48
N THR A 94 15.75 -4.90 24.32
CA THR A 94 15.43 -4.01 25.44
C THR A 94 14.20 -4.55 26.17
N PRO A 95 14.21 -4.69 27.51
CA PRO A 95 13.03 -5.10 28.26
C PRO A 95 11.82 -4.19 28.01
N MET A 96 10.61 -4.74 28.16
CA MET A 96 9.40 -3.91 28.09
C MET A 96 9.40 -2.86 29.21
N HIS A 97 8.96 -1.65 28.89
CA HIS A 97 8.87 -0.53 29.84
C HIS A 97 7.57 0.27 29.62
N ALA A 98 7.35 1.32 30.42
CA ALA A 98 6.22 2.22 30.18
C ALA A 98 6.38 2.96 28.84
N PRO A 99 5.30 3.29 28.12
CA PRO A 99 5.39 4.05 26.87
C PRO A 99 6.16 5.37 27.02
N GLU A 100 7.12 5.59 26.12
CA GLU A 100 7.92 6.81 26.03
C GLU A 100 7.71 7.45 24.67
N ALA A 101 7.55 8.77 24.63
CA ALA A 101 7.43 9.53 23.40
C ALA A 101 8.79 9.61 22.69
N HIS A 102 8.78 9.47 21.37
CA HIS A 102 9.98 9.53 20.55
C HIS A 102 9.75 10.45 19.34
N GLY A 103 9.63 11.73 19.64
CA GLY A 103 9.10 12.74 18.72
C GLY A 103 7.66 13.10 19.08
N ALA A 104 6.99 13.83 18.19
CA ALA A 104 5.66 14.37 18.49
C ALA A 104 4.53 13.35 18.33
N ARG A 105 4.73 12.32 17.50
CA ARG A 105 3.65 11.46 16.97
C ARG A 105 3.98 9.97 16.99
N SER A 106 4.96 9.57 17.80
CA SER A 106 5.34 8.16 17.94
C SER A 106 5.79 7.84 19.36
N TRP A 107 5.55 6.59 19.76
CA TRP A 107 5.80 6.09 21.10
C TRP A 107 6.40 4.69 21.06
N TYR A 108 7.23 4.37 22.03
CA TYR A 108 7.98 3.12 22.13
C TYR A 108 7.86 2.54 23.54
N ARG A 109 7.91 1.21 23.67
CA ARG A 109 7.84 0.53 24.98
C ARG A 109 8.70 -0.73 25.10
N GLY A 110 9.85 -0.75 24.41
CA GLY A 110 10.83 -1.83 24.49
C GLY A 110 10.42 -3.09 23.71
N GLY A 111 10.94 -4.25 24.10
CA GLY A 111 10.63 -5.55 23.49
C GLY A 111 11.43 -5.87 22.21
N GLY A 112 12.25 -4.95 21.71
CA GLY A 112 13.05 -5.13 20.50
C GLY A 112 14.51 -4.80 20.73
N ASN A 113 15.36 -5.19 19.77
CA ASN A 113 16.79 -4.86 19.76
C ASN A 113 17.16 -3.86 18.64
N ASN A 114 16.18 -3.46 17.83
CA ASN A 114 16.38 -2.64 16.64
C ASN A 114 17.45 -3.22 15.69
N PHE A 115 17.55 -4.55 15.61
CA PHE A 115 18.46 -5.27 14.70
C PHE A 115 17.69 -6.16 13.74
N ASP A 116 17.04 -7.20 14.27
CA ASP A 116 16.13 -8.11 13.57
C ASP A 116 14.68 -7.98 14.07
N ARG A 117 14.48 -7.19 15.14
CA ARG A 117 13.19 -6.91 15.77
C ARG A 117 13.09 -5.44 16.07
N THR A 118 12.02 -4.81 15.61
CA THR A 118 11.71 -3.45 16.07
C THR A 118 11.40 -3.48 17.57
N PRO A 119 11.54 -2.37 18.29
CA PRO A 119 10.77 -2.20 19.52
C PRO A 119 9.26 -2.25 19.24
N MET A 120 8.49 -2.56 20.27
CA MET A 120 7.05 -2.35 20.31
C MET A 120 6.80 -0.84 20.26
N HIS A 121 6.11 -0.39 19.23
CA HIS A 121 5.92 1.02 18.92
C HIS A 121 4.52 1.31 18.41
N LYS A 122 4.16 2.59 18.45
CA LYS A 122 2.88 3.13 17.99
C LYS A 122 3.13 4.46 17.32
N THR A 123 2.40 4.74 16.26
CA THR A 123 2.49 5.96 15.48
C THR A 123 1.11 6.58 15.34
N GLN A 124 1.03 7.91 15.33
CA GLN A 124 -0.20 8.65 15.08
C GLN A 124 -0.50 8.64 13.57
N SER A 125 -0.79 7.44 13.05
CA SER A 125 -1.01 7.16 11.64
C SER A 125 -1.95 5.97 11.44
N VAL A 126 -2.49 5.87 10.23
CA VAL A 126 -3.03 4.63 9.66
C VAL A 126 -2.05 4.19 8.58
N ASP A 127 -1.56 2.95 8.67
CA ASP A 127 -0.53 2.46 7.76
C ASP A 127 -1.07 1.32 6.88
N TYR A 128 -0.81 1.39 5.59
CA TYR A 128 -0.88 0.22 4.70
C TYR A 128 0.49 -0.45 4.66
N GLY A 129 0.64 -1.52 5.42
CA GLY A 129 1.84 -2.36 5.40
C GLY A 129 1.68 -3.50 4.39
N ILE A 130 2.60 -3.60 3.42
CA ILE A 130 2.55 -4.60 2.34
C ILE A 130 3.87 -5.37 2.32
N LEU A 131 3.82 -6.67 2.60
CA LEU A 131 5.03 -7.50 2.60
C LEU A 131 5.43 -7.85 1.17
N LEU A 132 6.58 -7.36 0.71
CA LEU A 132 7.03 -7.53 -0.68
C LEU A 132 7.90 -8.78 -0.87
N SER A 133 8.75 -9.10 0.11
CA SER A 133 9.61 -10.28 0.08
C SER A 133 10.04 -10.70 1.48
N GLY A 134 10.49 -11.95 1.61
CA GLY A 134 10.88 -12.52 2.89
C GLY A 134 9.67 -12.90 3.74
N GLU A 135 9.83 -12.87 5.06
CA GLU A 135 8.77 -13.16 6.03
C GLU A 135 8.88 -12.20 7.20
N ARG A 136 7.75 -11.92 7.83
CA ARG A 136 7.70 -11.01 8.98
C ARG A 136 6.64 -11.44 9.96
N THR A 137 6.96 -11.51 11.25
CA THR A 137 5.97 -11.70 12.30
C THR A 137 5.48 -10.34 12.78
N LEU A 138 4.19 -10.10 12.67
CA LEU A 138 3.49 -9.00 13.33
C LEU A 138 3.13 -9.42 14.76
N VAL A 139 3.62 -8.68 15.74
CA VAL A 139 3.40 -8.95 17.16
C VAL A 139 2.55 -7.83 17.75
N LEU A 140 1.39 -8.21 18.28
CA LEU A 140 0.46 -7.38 19.05
C LEU A 140 0.46 -7.82 20.52
N ASP A 141 -0.31 -7.16 21.38
CA ASP A 141 -0.42 -7.58 22.79
C ASP A 141 -1.22 -8.87 22.99
N ASP A 142 -2.10 -9.23 22.06
CA ASP A 142 -2.97 -10.40 22.18
C ASP A 142 -2.71 -11.52 21.16
N CYS A 143 -1.88 -11.27 20.14
CA CYS A 143 -1.50 -12.29 19.17
C CYS A 143 -0.16 -12.01 18.49
N GLU A 144 0.38 -13.05 17.85
CA GLU A 144 1.46 -12.97 16.88
C GLU A 144 0.98 -13.59 15.56
N LEU A 145 1.28 -12.94 14.44
CA LEU A 145 0.84 -13.35 13.11
C LEU A 145 2.04 -13.42 12.18
N GLU A 146 2.26 -14.57 11.55
CA GLU A 146 3.23 -14.72 10.47
C GLU A 146 2.65 -14.10 9.19
N MET A 147 3.45 -13.25 8.53
CA MET A 147 3.14 -12.67 7.23
C MET A 147 4.09 -13.23 6.17
N VAL A 148 3.55 -13.47 4.98
CA VAL A 148 4.27 -13.91 3.77
C VAL A 148 4.11 -12.87 2.63
N PRO A 149 4.93 -12.93 1.56
CA PRO A 149 4.85 -11.94 0.48
C PRO A 149 3.44 -11.87 -0.11
N GLY A 150 2.97 -10.64 -0.31
CA GLY A 150 1.61 -10.32 -0.72
C GLY A 150 0.65 -10.05 0.44
N ASP A 151 0.95 -10.46 1.68
CA ASP A 151 0.09 -10.15 2.83
C ASP A 151 0.04 -8.64 3.12
N ILE A 152 -1.16 -8.16 3.46
CA ILE A 152 -1.43 -6.75 3.75
C ILE A 152 -1.94 -6.61 5.18
N VAL A 153 -1.34 -5.68 5.90
CA VAL A 153 -1.81 -5.21 7.20
C VAL A 153 -2.23 -3.75 7.12
N VAL A 154 -3.45 -3.48 7.55
CA VAL A 154 -3.97 -2.14 7.80
C VAL A 154 -3.82 -1.88 9.29
N GLN A 155 -2.85 -1.04 9.62
CA GLN A 155 -2.51 -0.75 10.99
C GLN A 155 -3.16 0.55 11.42
N VAL A 156 -4.21 0.44 12.21
CA VAL A 156 -5.06 1.58 12.58
C VAL A 156 -4.60 2.14 13.92
N GLY A 157 -3.44 2.81 13.91
CA GLY A 157 -2.85 3.42 15.10
C GLY A 157 -2.50 2.44 16.22
N ALA A 158 -2.30 1.15 15.92
CA ALA A 158 -2.10 0.11 16.93
C ALA A 158 -0.66 0.07 17.47
N TRP A 159 -0.49 -0.31 18.73
CA TRP A 159 0.81 -0.80 19.21
C TRP A 159 1.21 -2.07 18.46
N HIS A 160 2.44 -2.13 17.98
CA HIS A 160 2.90 -3.30 17.25
C HIS A 160 4.42 -3.42 17.27
N ARG A 161 4.89 -4.63 17.02
CA ARG A 161 6.30 -4.93 16.82
C ARG A 161 6.44 -5.81 15.59
N TRP A 162 7.50 -5.57 14.84
CA TRP A 162 7.89 -6.40 13.72
C TRP A 162 9.09 -7.27 14.09
N ASP A 163 9.00 -8.57 13.82
CA ASP A 163 10.12 -9.52 13.90
C ASP A 163 10.42 -10.08 12.51
N SER A 164 11.65 -9.90 12.03
CA SER A 164 12.13 -10.43 10.75
C SER A 164 13.27 -11.43 10.94
N ALA A 165 13.50 -11.90 12.16
CA ALA A 165 14.69 -12.68 12.51
C ALA A 165 14.82 -14.00 11.73
N ARG A 166 13.74 -14.55 11.17
CA ARG A 166 13.80 -15.83 10.46
C ARG A 166 14.56 -15.74 9.13
N ILE A 167 14.14 -14.84 8.23
CA ILE A 167 14.75 -14.72 6.89
C ILE A 167 14.97 -13.27 6.41
N GLY A 168 14.65 -12.26 7.22
CA GLY A 168 14.61 -10.87 6.78
C GLY A 168 13.41 -10.56 5.89
N CYS A 169 13.22 -9.29 5.54
CA CYS A 169 12.11 -8.88 4.68
C CYS A 169 12.31 -7.52 4.00
N LEU A 170 11.62 -7.34 2.87
CA LEU A 170 11.26 -6.03 2.34
C LEU A 170 9.77 -5.79 2.57
N MET A 171 9.42 -4.70 3.24
CA MET A 171 8.03 -4.34 3.50
C MET A 171 7.78 -2.87 3.18
N ALA A 172 6.80 -2.61 2.32
CA ALA A 172 6.32 -1.27 2.04
C ALA A 172 5.40 -0.78 3.16
N PHE A 173 5.49 0.50 3.47
CA PHE A 173 4.58 1.22 4.36
C PHE A 173 4.15 2.50 3.66
N ASP A 174 2.87 2.58 3.35
CA ASP A 174 2.18 3.82 3.04
C ASP A 174 1.52 4.33 4.33
N MET A 175 2.19 5.27 5.00
CA MET A 175 1.85 5.79 6.31
C MET A 175 1.08 7.10 6.18
N ILE A 176 -0.18 7.11 6.62
CA ILE A 176 -1.09 8.24 6.48
C ILE A 176 -1.30 8.88 7.85
N GLY A 177 -1.09 10.19 7.96
CA GLY A 177 -1.30 10.92 9.20
C GLY A 177 -2.71 10.74 9.75
N ALA A 178 -2.82 10.43 11.05
CA ALA A 178 -4.10 10.20 11.72
C ALA A 178 -4.33 11.17 12.87
N ASP A 179 -5.57 11.26 13.33
CA ASP A 179 -5.93 11.99 14.56
C ASP A 179 -6.23 11.03 15.71
N PHE A 180 -5.54 11.25 16.84
CA PHE A 180 -5.81 10.54 18.09
C PHE A 180 -6.59 11.47 19.02
N VAL A 181 -7.91 11.31 19.01
CA VAL A 181 -8.86 12.18 19.74
C VAL A 181 -8.74 12.08 21.27
N ASP A 182 -8.11 11.02 21.78
CA ASP A 182 -7.88 10.73 23.20
C ASP A 182 -6.40 10.85 23.60
N GLY A 183 -5.62 11.63 22.84
CA GLY A 183 -4.20 11.85 23.08
C GLY A 183 -3.36 10.63 22.71
N PRO A 184 -2.21 10.37 23.37
CA PRO A 184 -1.32 9.25 23.02
C PRO A 184 -1.97 7.85 23.09
N ALA A 185 -3.14 7.74 23.73
CA ALA A 185 -3.87 6.49 23.82
C ALA A 185 -4.31 5.98 22.44
N GLY A 186 -4.72 6.89 21.53
CA GLY A 186 -5.07 6.59 20.14
C GLY A 186 -6.01 5.41 20.00
N THR A 187 -7.07 5.37 20.80
CA THR A 187 -8.00 4.25 20.81
C THR A 187 -9.05 4.36 19.72
N ALA A 188 -9.63 3.21 19.38
CA ALA A 188 -10.70 3.11 18.41
C ALA A 188 -11.86 4.09 18.69
N GLN A 189 -12.22 4.81 17.65
CA GLN A 189 -13.37 5.69 17.54
C GLN A 189 -14.51 4.90 16.92
N GLY A 190 -15.73 5.11 17.45
CA GLY A 190 -16.91 4.42 16.93
C GLY A 190 -16.93 2.92 17.24
N ASN A 191 -17.80 2.20 16.53
CA ASN A 191 -18.07 0.78 16.69
C ASN A 191 -18.55 0.15 15.38
N ASP A 192 -18.00 0.61 14.25
CA ASP A 192 -18.38 0.13 12.91
C ASP A 192 -18.33 -1.40 12.85
N PRO A 193 -19.36 -2.04 12.27
CA PRO A 193 -19.41 -3.49 12.19
C PRO A 193 -18.30 -3.98 11.27
N VAL A 194 -17.42 -4.82 11.83
CA VAL A 194 -16.34 -5.47 11.09
C VAL A 194 -16.93 -6.37 9.99
N LEU A 195 -16.59 -6.09 8.74
CA LEU A 195 -17.14 -6.84 7.61
C LEU A 195 -16.40 -8.18 7.47
N GLN A 196 -17.18 -9.22 7.19
CA GLN A 196 -16.70 -10.59 7.00
C GLN A 196 -16.85 -11.00 5.54
N PRO A 197 -15.91 -11.80 4.99
CA PRO A 197 -16.03 -12.33 3.64
C PRO A 197 -17.29 -13.20 3.52
N LYS A 198 -17.88 -13.22 2.32
CA LYS A 198 -19.05 -14.07 2.08
C LYS A 198 -18.58 -15.53 2.08
N LEU A 199 -19.27 -16.38 2.84
CA LEU A 199 -18.91 -17.80 2.99
C LEU A 199 -18.92 -18.58 1.66
N ASP A 200 -19.76 -18.14 0.72
CA ASP A 200 -19.96 -18.74 -0.59
C ASP A 200 -19.28 -17.95 -1.73
N GLN A 201 -18.37 -17.03 -1.40
CA GLN A 201 -17.68 -16.22 -2.38
C GLN A 201 -16.81 -17.09 -3.30
N GLN A 202 -17.20 -17.18 -4.57
CA GLN A 202 -16.39 -17.81 -5.59
C GLN A 202 -15.55 -16.74 -6.30
N LEU A 203 -14.24 -16.94 -6.31
CA LEU A 203 -13.33 -16.10 -7.09
C LEU A 203 -13.12 -16.70 -8.49
N PRO A 204 -12.88 -15.86 -9.52
CA PRO A 204 -12.55 -16.35 -10.85
C PRO A 204 -11.31 -17.27 -10.82
N PRO A 205 -11.19 -18.23 -11.77
CA PRO A 205 -9.99 -19.03 -11.91
C PRO A 205 -8.73 -18.16 -11.99
N GLY A 206 -7.68 -18.53 -11.25
CA GLY A 206 -6.42 -17.78 -11.18
C GLY A 206 -6.41 -16.64 -10.16
N VAL A 207 -7.55 -16.26 -9.58
CA VAL A 207 -7.62 -15.22 -8.54
C VAL A 207 -7.47 -15.86 -7.16
N LYS A 208 -6.46 -15.43 -6.40
CA LYS A 208 -6.27 -15.81 -5.00
C LYS A 208 -7.00 -14.83 -4.08
N PRO A 209 -7.64 -15.27 -2.99
CA PRO A 209 -8.15 -14.36 -1.97
C PRO A 209 -6.99 -13.56 -1.37
N GLN A 210 -7.11 -12.24 -1.36
CA GLN A 210 -6.10 -11.36 -0.79
C GLN A 210 -6.27 -11.29 0.73
N ARG A 211 -5.24 -11.69 1.48
CA ARG A 211 -5.24 -11.62 2.95
C ARG A 211 -5.17 -10.16 3.40
N ARG A 212 -6.05 -9.81 4.32
CA ARG A 212 -6.22 -8.51 4.97
C ARG A 212 -6.14 -8.72 6.49
N ILE A 213 -5.16 -8.09 7.10
CA ILE A 213 -4.99 -8.04 8.56
C ILE A 213 -5.36 -6.63 9.00
N VAL A 214 -6.22 -6.48 10.01
CA VAL A 214 -6.59 -5.17 10.57
C VAL A 214 -6.25 -5.16 12.04
N THR A 215 -5.47 -4.16 12.47
CA THR A 215 -5.05 -4.02 13.88
C THR A 215 -5.44 -2.67 14.44
N ILE A 216 -5.76 -2.63 15.73
CA ILE A 216 -6.21 -1.42 16.42
C ILE A 216 -5.96 -1.53 17.92
N ASP A 217 -5.97 -0.39 18.61
CA ASP A 217 -6.06 -0.37 20.08
C ASP A 217 -7.53 -0.17 20.51
N HIS A 218 -8.21 -1.25 20.95
CA HIS A 218 -9.56 -1.12 21.54
C HIS A 218 -9.54 -0.44 22.91
N LYS A 219 -8.43 -0.61 23.64
CA LYS A 219 -8.21 -0.10 24.99
C LYS A 219 -6.86 0.59 25.05
N PRO A 220 -6.69 1.65 25.85
CA PRO A 220 -5.42 2.36 25.93
C PRO A 220 -4.26 1.41 26.23
N GLY A 221 -3.23 1.45 25.37
CA GLY A 221 -2.01 0.67 25.54
C GLY A 221 -2.17 -0.84 25.32
N LYS A 222 -3.28 -1.30 24.73
CA LYS A 222 -3.47 -2.70 24.35
C LYS A 222 -3.85 -2.80 22.88
N SER A 223 -2.91 -3.28 22.07
CA SER A 223 -3.18 -3.60 20.67
C SER A 223 -3.84 -4.95 20.50
N SER A 224 -4.65 -5.01 19.45
CA SER A 224 -5.49 -6.16 19.17
C SER A 224 -5.70 -6.37 17.69
N LEU A 225 -5.90 -7.64 17.35
CA LEU A 225 -6.36 -8.07 16.05
C LEU A 225 -7.87 -7.85 15.90
N VAL A 226 -8.28 -7.16 14.84
CA VAL A 226 -9.69 -6.98 14.46
C VAL A 226 -10.11 -8.04 13.44
N VAL A 227 -9.29 -8.22 12.40
CA VAL A 227 -9.52 -9.16 11.30
C VAL A 227 -8.21 -9.79 10.88
N ASP A 228 -8.24 -11.09 10.60
CA ASP A 228 -7.27 -11.79 9.76
C ASP A 228 -8.03 -12.72 8.83
N GLY A 229 -8.04 -12.42 7.53
CA GLY A 229 -8.77 -13.22 6.55
C GLY A 229 -8.78 -12.58 5.17
N PRO A 230 -9.50 -13.18 4.20
CA PRO A 230 -9.62 -12.60 2.87
C PRO A 230 -10.47 -11.31 2.90
N SER A 231 -10.22 -10.41 1.95
CA SER A 231 -11.05 -9.20 1.82
C SER A 231 -12.54 -9.53 1.60
N PRO A 232 -13.45 -8.85 2.32
CA PRO A 232 -14.88 -9.03 2.15
C PRO A 232 -15.46 -8.30 0.93
N ASP A 233 -14.70 -7.43 0.27
CA ASP A 233 -15.15 -6.64 -0.87
C ASP A 233 -14.32 -6.94 -2.11
N VAL A 234 -14.95 -7.69 -3.02
CA VAL A 234 -14.34 -8.10 -4.29
C VAL A 234 -15.28 -7.75 -5.44
N ARG A 235 -14.74 -7.07 -6.43
CA ARG A 235 -15.39 -6.76 -7.71
C ARG A 235 -14.71 -7.56 -8.81
N VAL A 236 -15.50 -8.16 -9.68
CA VAL A 236 -15.02 -8.93 -10.83
C VAL A 236 -15.51 -8.27 -12.11
N ASP A 237 -14.77 -8.45 -13.19
CA ASP A 237 -15.16 -7.97 -14.50
C ASP A 237 -15.52 -9.15 -15.41
N PRO A 238 -16.82 -9.37 -15.72
CA PRO A 238 -17.23 -10.46 -16.61
C PRO A 238 -16.60 -10.38 -18.01
N ALA A 239 -16.20 -9.19 -18.46
CA ALA A 239 -15.56 -8.97 -19.75
C ALA A 239 -14.05 -9.27 -19.73
N ARG A 240 -13.46 -9.41 -18.54
CA ARG A 240 -12.08 -9.87 -18.34
C ARG A 240 -12.06 -11.10 -17.41
N PRO A 241 -12.36 -12.30 -17.91
CA PRO A 241 -12.32 -13.51 -17.09
C PRO A 241 -10.95 -13.67 -16.41
N GLY A 242 -10.96 -13.84 -15.08
CA GLY A 242 -9.74 -13.87 -14.25
C GLY A 242 -9.35 -12.52 -13.65
N PHE A 243 -10.06 -11.44 -13.97
CA PHE A 243 -9.87 -10.14 -13.31
C PHE A 243 -10.61 -10.07 -11.97
N ALA A 244 -9.94 -9.54 -10.96
CA ALA A 244 -10.56 -9.19 -9.69
C ALA A 244 -9.92 -7.93 -9.09
N LEU A 245 -10.74 -7.08 -8.49
CA LEU A 245 -10.35 -5.97 -7.63
C LEU A 245 -10.82 -6.31 -6.22
N GLN A 246 -9.88 -6.44 -5.29
CA GLN A 246 -10.14 -6.74 -3.88
C GLN A 246 -9.80 -5.48 -3.06
N ARG A 247 -10.78 -4.87 -2.41
CA ARG A 247 -10.58 -3.62 -1.67
C ARG A 247 -10.15 -3.92 -0.23
N MET A 248 -9.08 -3.27 0.25
CA MET A 248 -8.45 -3.59 1.53
C MET A 248 -8.82 -2.61 2.64
N TRP A 249 -8.85 -1.31 2.32
CA TRP A 249 -9.21 -0.26 3.26
C TRP A 249 -9.52 1.05 2.55
N VAL A 250 -10.31 1.89 3.19
CA VAL A 250 -10.55 3.29 2.80
C VAL A 250 -10.20 4.19 3.98
N VAL A 251 -9.40 5.23 3.75
CA VAL A 251 -9.27 6.38 4.65
C VAL A 251 -10.19 7.48 4.10
N ASP A 252 -11.18 7.90 4.88
CA ASP A 252 -12.25 8.80 4.41
C ASP A 252 -12.03 10.28 4.73
N SER A 253 -10.92 10.61 5.38
CA SER A 253 -10.53 11.97 5.72
C SER A 253 -9.03 12.07 5.98
N ALA A 254 -8.48 13.27 5.83
CA ALA A 254 -7.16 13.64 6.31
C ALA A 254 -7.29 14.73 7.39
N PRO A 255 -6.77 14.51 8.61
CA PRO A 255 -6.15 13.28 9.10
C PRO A 255 -7.11 12.07 9.14
N ALA A 256 -6.54 10.86 9.07
CA ALA A 256 -7.25 9.60 9.15
C ALA A 256 -7.88 9.38 10.55
N LYS A 257 -9.01 8.68 10.59
CA LYS A 257 -9.69 8.28 11.84
C LYS A 257 -9.24 6.90 12.28
N ILE A 258 -9.28 6.65 13.58
CA ILE A 258 -8.97 5.34 14.17
C ILE A 258 -10.26 4.56 14.29
N VAL A 259 -10.63 3.74 13.30
CA VAL A 259 -11.93 3.05 13.25
C VAL A 259 -11.77 1.55 12.96
N TYR A 260 -12.80 0.76 13.28
CA TYR A 260 -12.76 -0.69 13.12
C TYR A 260 -12.87 -1.19 11.69
N GLU A 261 -13.59 -0.47 10.84
CA GLU A 261 -13.94 -0.92 9.50
C GLU A 261 -14.36 0.23 8.60
N THR A 262 -13.95 0.21 7.34
CA THR A 262 -14.26 1.24 6.33
C THR A 262 -14.73 0.68 5.00
N LEU A 263 -14.72 -0.64 4.81
CA LEU A 263 -15.15 -1.27 3.55
C LEU A 263 -16.67 -1.19 3.29
N HIS A 264 -17.45 -0.66 4.24
CA HIS A 264 -18.85 -0.31 4.02
C HIS A 264 -19.03 0.99 3.19
N LEU A 265 -17.96 1.80 3.02
CA LEU A 265 -17.98 3.04 2.27
C LEU A 265 -18.08 2.79 0.75
N PRO A 266 -18.69 3.69 -0.04
CA PRO A 266 -18.99 3.45 -1.46
C PRO A 266 -17.79 3.61 -2.42
N HIS A 267 -16.69 4.24 -1.99
CA HIS A 267 -15.54 4.63 -2.82
C HIS A 267 -14.64 3.44 -3.18
N VAL A 268 -14.80 2.85 -4.36
CA VAL A 268 -14.09 1.61 -4.74
C VAL A 268 -12.73 1.88 -5.37
N LEU A 269 -12.68 2.51 -6.55
CA LEU A 269 -11.44 2.76 -7.28
C LEU A 269 -10.82 4.11 -6.90
N GLU A 270 -11.61 5.18 -6.95
CA GLU A 270 -11.19 6.50 -6.50
C GLU A 270 -11.40 6.65 -5.00
N PRO A 271 -10.45 7.25 -4.27
CA PRO A 271 -10.65 7.58 -2.87
C PRO A 271 -11.73 8.65 -2.69
N PRO A 272 -12.33 8.76 -1.49
CA PRO A 272 -13.11 9.93 -1.13
C PRO A 272 -12.25 11.20 -1.09
N ALA A 273 -12.89 12.36 -1.12
CA ALA A 273 -12.21 13.65 -1.02
C ALA A 273 -11.36 13.74 0.26
N ASN A 274 -10.11 14.14 0.12
CA ASN A 274 -9.07 14.13 1.15
C ASN A 274 -8.77 12.74 1.75
N GLY A 275 -9.02 11.67 1.00
CA GLY A 275 -8.89 10.31 1.47
C GLY A 275 -7.87 9.47 0.70
N SER A 276 -7.86 8.17 1.02
CA SER A 276 -7.13 7.16 0.26
C SER A 276 -7.92 5.84 0.19
N VAL A 277 -7.60 5.00 -0.79
CA VAL A 277 -8.14 3.64 -0.91
C VAL A 277 -7.03 2.69 -1.33
N LEU A 278 -6.93 1.55 -0.65
CA LEU A 278 -6.02 0.46 -1.03
C LEU A 278 -6.80 -0.65 -1.73
N ASN A 279 -6.42 -0.94 -2.96
CA ASN A 279 -6.96 -2.02 -3.77
C ASN A 279 -5.86 -3.00 -4.16
N VAL A 280 -6.21 -4.29 -4.27
CA VAL A 280 -5.36 -5.30 -4.90
C VAL A 280 -6.05 -5.82 -6.15
N LEU A 281 -5.36 -5.71 -7.28
CA LEU A 281 -5.86 -6.13 -8.57
C LEU A 281 -5.16 -7.42 -9.00
N THR A 282 -5.94 -8.41 -9.39
CA THR A 282 -5.47 -9.53 -10.20
C THR A 282 -5.79 -9.23 -11.65
N VAL A 283 -4.76 -9.15 -12.50
CA VAL A 283 -4.87 -8.84 -13.93
C VAL A 283 -4.61 -10.12 -14.73
N PRO A 284 -5.62 -10.66 -15.43
CA PRO A 284 -5.45 -11.88 -16.21
C PRO A 284 -4.67 -11.60 -17.51
N PRO A 285 -4.06 -12.63 -18.13
CA PRO A 285 -3.48 -12.52 -19.46
C PRO A 285 -4.42 -11.86 -20.47
N ASP A 286 -3.91 -10.87 -21.21
CA ASP A 286 -4.68 -10.13 -22.22
C ASP A 286 -5.27 -11.08 -23.27
N ALA A 287 -4.53 -12.13 -23.63
CA ALA A 287 -4.96 -13.15 -24.58
C ALA A 287 -6.30 -13.83 -24.22
N ALA A 288 -6.73 -13.80 -22.95
CA ALA A 288 -7.98 -14.40 -22.50
C ALA A 288 -9.23 -13.57 -22.88
N TRP A 289 -9.08 -12.26 -23.15
CA TRP A 289 -10.21 -11.34 -23.33
C TRP A 289 -10.02 -10.33 -24.47
N GLN A 290 -8.80 -10.15 -24.98
CA GLN A 290 -8.50 -9.21 -26.05
C GLN A 290 -9.35 -9.50 -27.31
N GLY A 291 -9.92 -8.45 -27.89
CA GLY A 291 -10.81 -8.53 -29.06
C GLY A 291 -12.26 -8.91 -28.73
N GLN A 292 -12.57 -9.23 -27.48
CA GLN A 292 -13.94 -9.55 -27.02
C GLN A 292 -14.58 -8.41 -26.20
N VAL A 293 -13.80 -7.40 -25.84
CA VAL A 293 -14.21 -6.25 -25.02
C VAL A 293 -14.38 -5.01 -25.90
N GLY A 294 -15.52 -4.34 -25.77
CA GLY A 294 -15.81 -3.07 -26.44
C GLY A 294 -16.20 -1.95 -25.45
N ALA A 295 -16.71 -0.85 -26.00
CA ALA A 295 -17.06 0.34 -25.23
C ALA A 295 -18.13 0.08 -24.16
N ALA A 296 -19.10 -0.80 -24.45
CA ALA A 296 -20.18 -1.11 -23.53
C ALA A 296 -19.68 -1.87 -22.29
N GLU A 297 -18.81 -2.86 -22.49
CA GLU A 297 -18.21 -3.64 -21.41
C GLU A 297 -17.32 -2.78 -20.52
N VAL A 298 -16.48 -1.93 -21.15
CA VAL A 298 -15.61 -0.98 -20.42
C VAL A 298 -16.45 0.00 -19.60
N ALA A 299 -17.49 0.60 -20.19
CA ALA A 299 -18.38 1.52 -19.47
C ALA A 299 -19.09 0.83 -18.30
N ALA A 300 -19.59 -0.39 -18.50
CA ALA A 300 -20.24 -1.18 -17.46
C ALA A 300 -19.30 -1.51 -16.30
N TRP A 301 -18.02 -1.81 -16.58
CA TRP A 301 -17.00 -2.02 -15.55
C TRP A 301 -16.86 -0.77 -14.68
N PHE A 302 -16.55 0.38 -15.28
CA PHE A 302 -16.33 1.64 -14.56
C PHE A 302 -17.56 2.13 -13.80
N GLU A 303 -18.77 1.94 -14.35
CA GLU A 303 -20.03 2.19 -13.64
C GLU A 303 -20.18 1.25 -12.42
N GLY A 304 -19.88 -0.04 -12.57
CA GLY A 304 -20.00 -1.05 -11.52
C GLY A 304 -19.04 -0.86 -10.33
N ILE A 305 -17.93 -0.15 -10.54
CA ILE A 305 -17.01 0.27 -9.47
C ILE A 305 -17.23 1.73 -9.02
N GLY A 306 -18.28 2.40 -9.50
CA GLY A 306 -18.65 3.74 -9.05
C GLY A 306 -17.79 4.87 -9.59
N CYS A 307 -16.99 4.63 -10.64
CA CYS A 307 -16.06 5.60 -11.24
C CYS A 307 -16.29 5.74 -12.76
N PRO A 308 -17.51 6.05 -13.23
CA PRO A 308 -17.84 6.08 -14.67
C PRO A 308 -17.00 7.09 -15.47
N ASN A 309 -16.55 8.17 -14.81
CA ASN A 309 -15.76 9.23 -15.45
C ASN A 309 -14.25 8.91 -15.50
N ALA A 310 -13.81 7.83 -14.87
CA ALA A 310 -12.39 7.45 -14.89
C ALA A 310 -11.98 6.88 -16.25
N SER A 311 -12.91 6.27 -17.00
CA SER A 311 -12.60 5.72 -18.33
C SER A 311 -12.25 6.84 -19.32
N THR A 312 -11.14 6.67 -20.02
CA THR A 312 -10.74 7.52 -21.15
C THR A 312 -10.77 6.74 -22.47
N PHE A 313 -11.49 5.62 -22.48
CA PHE A 313 -11.54 4.73 -23.63
C PHE A 313 -12.15 5.42 -24.86
N SER A 314 -11.47 5.23 -25.98
CA SER A 314 -11.93 5.54 -27.32
C SER A 314 -11.46 4.44 -28.27
N PRO A 315 -12.02 4.31 -29.48
CA PRO A 315 -11.54 3.34 -30.47
C PRO A 315 -10.07 3.53 -30.88
N GLN A 316 -9.46 4.69 -30.55
CA GLN A 316 -8.07 5.00 -30.82
C GLN A 316 -7.16 4.81 -29.59
N SER A 317 -7.72 4.51 -28.43
CA SER A 317 -6.95 4.31 -27.21
C SER A 317 -6.04 3.08 -27.34
N PRO A 318 -4.80 3.12 -26.85
CA PRO A 318 -3.86 2.01 -26.96
C PRO A 318 -4.31 0.76 -26.18
N HIS A 319 -5.22 0.93 -25.22
CA HIS A 319 -5.79 -0.14 -24.42
C HIS A 319 -7.28 0.12 -24.10
N PRO A 320 -8.16 -0.90 -24.07
CA PRO A 320 -9.58 -0.71 -23.77
C PRO A 320 -9.87 -0.11 -22.39
N TYR A 321 -9.03 -0.43 -21.41
CA TYR A 321 -9.15 0.06 -20.03
C TYR A 321 -8.24 1.25 -19.74
N MET A 322 -7.95 2.09 -20.73
CA MET A 322 -7.33 3.40 -20.45
C MET A 322 -8.22 4.19 -19.50
N GLN A 323 -7.59 4.75 -18.47
CA GLN A 323 -8.26 5.46 -17.39
C GLN A 323 -7.42 6.60 -16.84
N ARG A 324 -8.08 7.58 -16.24
CA ARG A 324 -7.45 8.71 -15.55
C ARG A 324 -8.30 9.10 -14.35
N THR A 325 -7.65 9.24 -13.21
CA THR A 325 -8.25 9.67 -11.94
C THR A 325 -7.45 10.85 -11.38
N PRO A 326 -8.07 11.77 -10.61
CA PRO A 326 -7.38 12.85 -9.93
C PRO A 326 -6.70 12.30 -8.66
N THR A 327 -5.79 11.34 -8.83
CA THR A 327 -5.13 10.64 -7.73
C THR A 327 -3.62 10.61 -7.93
N VAL A 328 -2.89 10.50 -6.81
CA VAL A 328 -1.54 9.94 -6.83
C VAL A 328 -1.66 8.50 -6.37
N ASP A 329 -1.24 7.56 -7.21
CA ASP A 329 -1.31 6.14 -6.94
C ASP A 329 0.09 5.59 -6.63
N PHE A 330 0.18 4.82 -5.55
CA PHE A 330 1.36 4.03 -5.22
C PHE A 330 1.09 2.57 -5.58
N CYS A 331 1.71 2.12 -6.68
CA CYS A 331 1.48 0.80 -7.24
C CYS A 331 2.67 -0.13 -6.94
N PHE A 332 2.41 -1.27 -6.31
CA PHE A 332 3.39 -2.31 -6.00
C PHE A 332 3.05 -3.56 -6.80
N VAL A 333 3.90 -3.95 -7.76
CA VAL A 333 3.71 -5.24 -8.44
C VAL A 333 4.13 -6.34 -7.46
N LEU A 334 3.19 -7.18 -7.05
CA LEU A 334 3.38 -8.23 -6.06
C LEU A 334 3.72 -9.57 -6.70
N GLU A 335 3.07 -9.90 -7.81
CA GLU A 335 3.29 -11.15 -8.56
C GLU A 335 3.31 -10.87 -10.06
N GLY A 336 4.17 -11.60 -10.79
CA GLY A 336 4.23 -11.56 -12.24
C GLY A 336 4.85 -10.27 -12.80
N GLN A 337 4.40 -9.90 -14.00
CA GLN A 337 4.81 -8.69 -14.71
C GLN A 337 3.62 -8.05 -15.40
N LEU A 338 3.61 -6.73 -15.44
CA LEU A 338 2.60 -5.92 -16.13
C LEU A 338 3.30 -4.95 -17.09
N VAL A 339 2.53 -4.46 -18.05
CA VAL A 339 2.90 -3.33 -18.89
C VAL A 339 2.04 -2.15 -18.45
N LEU A 340 2.69 -1.09 -17.99
CA LEU A 340 2.07 0.21 -17.80
C LEU A 340 1.98 0.88 -19.17
N VAL A 341 0.76 1.04 -19.68
CA VAL A 341 0.47 1.70 -20.95
C VAL A 341 0.14 3.16 -20.67
N LEU A 342 0.90 4.09 -21.24
CA LEU A 342 0.68 5.54 -21.18
C LEU A 342 0.32 6.06 -22.59
N ASP A 343 0.11 7.36 -22.72
CA ASP A 343 -0.22 8.00 -24.00
C ASP A 343 1.00 8.05 -24.94
N THR A 344 2.22 8.19 -24.38
CA THR A 344 3.45 8.38 -25.15
C THR A 344 4.31 7.13 -25.25
N GLU A 345 4.17 6.21 -24.31
CA GLU A 345 5.05 5.05 -24.16
C GLU A 345 4.39 3.89 -23.41
N GLU A 346 5.06 2.75 -23.42
CA GLU A 346 4.69 1.57 -22.64
C GLU A 346 5.91 1.03 -21.91
N VAL A 347 5.77 0.73 -20.63
CA VAL A 347 6.89 0.31 -19.79
C VAL A 347 6.53 -0.96 -19.03
N ALA A 348 7.39 -1.98 -19.12
CA ALA A 348 7.24 -3.20 -18.35
C ALA A 348 7.61 -2.95 -16.87
N VAL A 349 6.81 -3.49 -15.96
CA VAL A 349 6.98 -3.41 -14.51
C VAL A 349 6.81 -4.80 -13.92
N LYS A 350 7.80 -5.30 -13.17
CA LYS A 350 7.80 -6.67 -12.63
C LYS A 350 7.63 -6.69 -11.11
N ALA A 351 7.35 -7.87 -10.57
CA ALA A 351 7.24 -8.09 -9.12
C ALA A 351 8.42 -7.47 -8.35
N GLY A 352 8.09 -6.75 -7.28
CA GLY A 352 9.03 -6.01 -6.44
C GLY A 352 9.32 -4.57 -6.90
N GLU A 353 8.82 -4.14 -8.06
CA GLU A 353 8.99 -2.75 -8.55
C GLU A 353 7.79 -1.87 -8.20
N VAL A 354 8.04 -0.55 -8.10
CA VAL A 354 7.05 0.43 -7.64
C VAL A 354 6.81 1.48 -8.71
N VAL A 355 5.54 1.84 -8.91
CA VAL A 355 5.15 3.00 -9.73
C VAL A 355 4.50 4.05 -8.83
N VAL A 356 5.00 5.28 -8.88
CA VAL A 356 4.31 6.46 -8.36
C VAL A 356 3.63 7.15 -9.54
N GLN A 357 2.31 6.97 -9.61
CA GLN A 357 1.52 7.44 -10.74
C GLN A 357 0.79 8.72 -10.39
N ARG A 358 1.02 9.80 -11.15
CA ARG A 358 0.55 11.16 -10.78
C ARG A 358 -0.54 11.68 -11.70
N GLY A 359 -1.77 11.20 -11.51
CA GLY A 359 -2.95 11.66 -12.24
C GLY A 359 -2.86 11.49 -13.76
N THR A 360 -2.06 10.52 -14.21
CA THR A 360 -1.77 10.25 -15.62
C THR A 360 -2.79 9.32 -16.23
N ASN A 361 -3.12 9.56 -17.51
CA ASN A 361 -3.89 8.62 -18.30
C ASN A 361 -3.08 7.31 -18.44
N HIS A 362 -3.67 6.16 -18.14
CA HIS A 362 -2.90 4.92 -18.14
C HIS A 362 -3.80 3.68 -18.27
N ALA A 363 -3.19 2.53 -18.54
CA ALA A 363 -3.78 1.21 -18.33
C ALA A 363 -2.74 0.20 -17.85
N TRP A 364 -3.22 -0.87 -17.22
CA TRP A 364 -2.43 -2.06 -16.90
C TRP A 364 -2.77 -3.17 -17.89
N SER A 365 -1.77 -3.62 -18.64
CA SER A 365 -1.85 -4.72 -19.61
C SER A 365 -1.02 -5.89 -19.11
N ASN A 366 -1.53 -7.12 -19.22
CA ASN A 366 -0.79 -8.32 -18.88
C ASN A 366 -0.52 -9.14 -20.15
N ARG A 367 0.67 -8.94 -20.73
CA ARG A 367 1.11 -9.63 -21.95
C ARG A 367 1.77 -10.98 -21.69
N SER A 368 1.77 -11.45 -20.44
CA SER A 368 2.26 -12.77 -20.08
C SER A 368 1.17 -13.83 -20.19
N ASP A 369 1.51 -15.08 -19.89
CA ASP A 369 0.62 -16.24 -19.90
C ASP A 369 0.02 -16.56 -18.51
N GLU A 370 0.48 -15.87 -17.46
CA GLU A 370 0.04 -16.08 -16.08
C GLU A 370 -0.61 -14.80 -15.50
N PRO A 371 -1.53 -14.91 -14.53
CA PRO A 371 -2.05 -13.74 -13.83
C PRO A 371 -0.94 -12.94 -13.13
N ALA A 372 -1.09 -11.61 -13.14
CA ALA A 372 -0.23 -10.70 -12.38
C ALA A 372 -1.03 -10.01 -11.27
N VAL A 373 -0.36 -9.64 -10.18
CA VAL A 373 -0.98 -9.01 -9.01
C VAL A 373 -0.31 -7.68 -8.71
N VAL A 374 -1.10 -6.62 -8.54
CA VAL A 374 -0.64 -5.29 -8.16
C VAL A 374 -1.48 -4.73 -7.02
N ALA A 375 -0.83 -4.24 -5.96
CA ALA A 375 -1.47 -3.45 -4.92
C ALA A 375 -1.37 -1.96 -5.29
N ILE A 376 -2.46 -1.23 -5.21
CA ILE A 376 -2.54 0.19 -5.58
C ILE A 376 -3.17 0.94 -4.40
N ALA A 377 -2.38 1.78 -3.75
CA ALA A 377 -2.87 2.76 -2.80
C ALA A 377 -3.09 4.09 -3.53
N SER A 378 -4.34 4.45 -3.78
CA SER A 378 -4.73 5.69 -4.45
C SER A 378 -5.07 6.74 -3.41
N HIS A 379 -4.42 7.91 -3.51
CA HIS A 379 -4.65 9.07 -2.64
C HIS A 379 -5.28 10.21 -3.45
N ASP A 380 -6.24 10.90 -2.85
CA ASP A 380 -6.89 12.06 -3.49
C ASP A 380 -5.84 13.13 -3.82
N ALA A 381 -5.94 13.73 -5.01
CA ALA A 381 -4.94 14.64 -5.53
C ALA A 381 -5.53 15.81 -6.34
N ARG A 382 -4.81 16.94 -6.39
CA ARG A 382 -5.24 18.15 -7.09
C ARG A 382 -4.12 18.89 -7.83
#